data_AF-A0AB37U925-F1
#
_entry.id   AF-A0AB37U925-F1
#
_cell.length_a   1.000
_cell.length_b   1.000
_cell.length_c   1.000
_cell.angle_alpha   90.00
_cell.angle_beta   90.00
_cell.angle_gamma   90.00
#
_symmetry.space_group_name_H-M   'P 1'
#
loop_
_entity.id
_entity.type
_entity.pdbx_description
1 polymer ?
#
loop_
_entity_poly.entity_id
_entity_poly.type
_entity_poly.pdbx_seq_one_letter_code
_entity_poly.pdbx_strand_id
1 'polypeptide(L)'
;MQAQAIRTRNSKGSVSILVSNDRLQLRFHFNGKRYYISLGLPDSKLNRKAAEAKAKLIESDIAFDKFGPTLAKYKPQSAPTAVTPITPITPKIPFIELWEKYTLYKSSQVTASTLVRDYGKIAKRLRVMPATLKDAVGVRDWLLSKYSCEVARRTLVQLNACFK
;
A
#
# COMPACT_ATOMS: atom_id res chain seq x y z
N MET A 1 39.87 12.88 -45.30
CA MET A 1 38.43 12.68 -45.56
C MET A 1 37.78 12.21 -44.27
N GLN A 2 37.09 13.08 -43.52
CA GLN A 2 36.40 12.68 -42.30
C GLN A 2 35.02 12.13 -42.68
N ALA A 3 34.81 10.84 -42.44
CA ALA A 3 33.53 10.18 -42.68
C ALA A 3 32.47 10.77 -41.75
N GLN A 4 31.53 11.53 -42.32
CA GLN A 4 30.32 11.94 -41.63
C GLN A 4 29.48 10.68 -41.37
N ALA A 5 29.43 10.26 -40.11
CA ALA A 5 28.56 9.19 -39.67
C ALA A 5 27.11 9.54 -40.05
N ILE A 6 26.53 8.76 -40.96
CA ILE A 6 25.12 8.83 -41.35
C ILE A 6 24.31 8.69 -40.06
N ARG A 7 23.70 9.77 -39.60
CA ARG A 7 22.74 9.74 -38.49
C ARG A 7 21.48 9.05 -38.99
N THR A 8 21.48 7.73 -39.01
CA THR A 8 20.29 6.92 -39.26
C THR A 8 19.23 7.37 -38.25
N ARG A 9 18.11 7.92 -38.74
CA ARG A 9 16.95 8.18 -37.88
C ARG A 9 16.60 6.86 -37.20
N ASN A 10 16.65 6.85 -35.88
CA ASN A 10 16.16 5.75 -35.07
C ASN A 10 14.78 5.29 -35.60
N SER A 11 14.66 4.00 -35.86
CA SER A 11 13.42 3.36 -36.28
C SER A 11 12.29 3.74 -35.32
N LYS A 12 11.05 3.79 -35.83
CA LYS A 12 9.86 4.11 -35.01
C LYS A 12 9.88 3.22 -33.75
N GLY A 13 9.98 3.85 -32.58
CA GLY A 13 10.00 3.16 -31.29
C GLY A 13 11.35 2.99 -30.61
N SER A 14 12.48 3.34 -31.24
CA SER A 14 13.79 3.16 -30.58
C SER A 14 14.03 4.18 -29.45
N VAL A 15 14.58 3.68 -28.35
CA VAL A 15 14.76 4.41 -27.09
C VAL A 15 16.24 4.74 -26.87
N SER A 16 16.55 6.04 -26.80
CA SER A 16 17.91 6.52 -26.54
C SER A 16 18.12 6.79 -25.05
N ILE A 17 19.27 6.39 -24.51
CA ILE A 17 19.69 6.70 -23.14
C ILE A 17 20.52 7.99 -23.18
N LEU A 18 20.11 9.01 -22.42
CA LEU A 18 20.81 10.28 -22.24
C LEU A 18 21.26 10.43 -20.78
N VAL A 19 22.34 11.17 -20.56
CA VAL A 19 22.76 11.62 -19.23
C VAL A 19 22.42 13.10 -19.10
N SER A 20 21.70 13.49 -18.05
CA SER A 20 21.35 14.88 -17.76
C SER A 20 21.51 15.12 -16.26
N ASN A 21 22.34 16.12 -15.88
CA ASN A 21 22.67 16.43 -14.48
C ASN A 21 23.11 15.19 -13.68
N ASP A 22 24.06 14.43 -14.22
CA ASP A 22 24.57 13.16 -13.67
C ASP A 22 23.52 12.06 -13.49
N ARG A 23 22.32 12.21 -14.07
CA ARG A 23 21.23 11.23 -14.00
C ARG A 23 20.89 10.64 -15.35
N LEU A 24 20.58 9.35 -15.36
CA LEU A 24 20.14 8.64 -16.54
C LEU A 24 18.70 9.00 -16.92
N GLN A 25 18.47 9.28 -18.19
CA GLN A 25 17.16 9.58 -18.78
C GLN A 25 16.95 8.75 -20.06
N LEU A 26 15.72 8.29 -20.29
CA LEU A 26 15.32 7.63 -21.53
C LEU A 26 14.53 8.61 -22.39
N ARG A 27 14.90 8.74 -23.67
CA ARG A 27 14.24 9.60 -24.65
C ARG A 27 13.79 8.77 -25.84
N PHE A 28 12.52 8.87 -26.21
CA PHE A 28 11.98 8.18 -27.39
C PHE A 28 10.81 8.93 -28.00
N HIS A 29 10.45 8.50 -29.21
CA HIS A 29 9.30 9.01 -29.95
C HIS A 29 8.26 7.90 -30.11
N PHE A 30 7.02 8.18 -29.69
CA PHE A 30 5.89 7.27 -29.88
C PHE A 30 4.65 8.07 -30.28
N ASN A 31 3.94 7.60 -31.31
CA ASN A 31 2.72 8.22 -31.83
C ASN A 31 2.82 9.75 -32.09
N GLY A 32 3.90 10.20 -32.74
CA GLY A 32 4.14 11.62 -33.05
C GLY A 32 4.55 12.49 -31.85
N LYS A 33 4.55 11.95 -30.62
CA LYS A 33 4.93 12.67 -29.40
C LYS A 33 6.32 12.28 -28.91
N ARG A 34 7.01 13.23 -28.28
CA ARG A 34 8.31 13.04 -27.62
C ARG A 34 8.09 12.69 -26.16
N TYR A 35 8.70 11.60 -25.70
CA TYR A 35 8.64 11.16 -24.32
C TYR A 35 10.02 11.19 -23.67
N TYR A 36 10.06 11.67 -22.43
CA TYR A 36 11.24 11.73 -21.58
C TYR A 36 10.92 11.01 -20.26
N ILE A 37 11.75 10.03 -19.90
CA ILE A 37 11.62 9.26 -18.66
C ILE A 37 12.92 9.40 -17.89
N SER A 38 12.91 10.20 -16.83
CA SER A 38 14.05 10.28 -15.92
C SER A 38 14.12 9.04 -15.05
N LEU A 39 15.26 8.37 -15.03
CA LEU A 39 15.46 7.18 -14.21
C LEU A 39 15.89 7.53 -12.78
N GLY A 40 16.29 8.77 -12.51
CA GLY A 40 16.76 9.17 -11.18
C GLY A 40 18.02 8.44 -10.68
N LEU A 41 18.58 7.53 -11.47
CA LEU A 41 19.79 6.77 -11.18
C LEU A 41 21.01 7.57 -11.63
N PRO A 42 22.10 7.61 -10.83
CA PRO A 42 23.35 8.24 -11.23
C PRO A 42 24.00 7.48 -12.39
N ASP A 43 24.80 8.16 -13.21
CA ASP A 43 25.58 7.51 -14.28
C ASP A 43 26.62 6.55 -13.67
N SER A 44 26.36 5.25 -13.79
CA SER A 44 27.24 4.17 -13.36
C SER A 44 27.06 2.99 -14.30
N LYS A 45 28.10 2.16 -14.50
CA LYS A 45 28.04 0.99 -15.39
C LYS A 45 26.86 0.06 -15.08
N LEU A 46 26.54 -0.13 -13.80
CA LEU A 46 25.39 -0.93 -13.36
C LEU A 46 24.07 -0.24 -13.73
N ASN A 47 23.93 1.03 -13.39
CA ASN A 47 22.71 1.80 -13.65
C ASN A 47 22.44 1.97 -15.15
N ARG A 48 23.50 2.04 -15.97
CA ARG A 48 23.40 2.07 -17.43
C ARG A 48 22.85 0.76 -18.00
N LYS A 49 23.27 -0.39 -17.47
CA LYS A 49 22.66 -1.69 -17.81
C LYS A 49 21.18 -1.74 -17.41
N ALA A 50 20.83 -1.23 -16.24
CA ALA A 50 19.43 -1.14 -15.80
C ALA A 50 18.59 -0.21 -16.70
N ALA A 51 19.18 0.91 -17.14
CA ALA A 51 18.55 1.83 -18.09
C ALA A 51 18.35 1.18 -19.46
N GLU A 52 19.32 0.39 -19.94
CA GLU A 52 19.21 -0.38 -21.18
C GLU A 52 18.12 -1.45 -21.11
N ALA A 53 18.02 -2.18 -20.00
CA ALA A 53 16.94 -3.14 -19.79
C ALA A 53 15.56 -2.45 -19.84
N LYS A 54 15.42 -1.26 -19.23
CA LYS A 54 14.20 -0.46 -19.31
C LYS A 54 13.92 0.07 -20.71
N ALA A 55 14.95 0.47 -21.46
CA ALA A 55 14.82 0.88 -22.85
C ALA A 55 14.26 -0.25 -23.71
N LYS A 56 14.81 -1.47 -23.59
CA LYS A 56 14.33 -2.67 -24.29
C LYS A 56 12.89 -3.05 -23.93
N LEU A 57 12.49 -2.86 -22.68
CA LEU A 57 11.09 -3.05 -22.25
C LEU A 57 10.15 -2.07 -22.95
N ILE A 58 10.53 -0.79 -23.06
CA ILE A 58 9.73 0.21 -23.77
C ILE A 58 9.68 -0.11 -25.26
N GLU A 59 10.81 -0.50 -25.88
CA GLU A 59 10.85 -0.93 -27.28
C GLU A 59 9.92 -2.12 -27.54
N SER A 60 9.93 -3.11 -26.64
CA SER A 60 9.00 -4.25 -26.68
C SER A 60 7.55 -3.79 -26.57
N ASP A 61 7.22 -2.96 -25.59
CA ASP A 61 5.85 -2.49 -25.36
C ASP A 61 5.33 -1.61 -26.52
N ILE A 62 6.21 -0.87 -27.21
CA ILE A 62 5.89 -0.15 -28.45
C ILE A 62 5.64 -1.13 -29.61
N ALA A 63 6.45 -2.18 -29.73
CA ALA A 63 6.28 -3.19 -30.78
C ALA A 63 4.96 -3.98 -30.65
N PHE A 64 4.52 -4.24 -29.41
CA PHE A 64 3.27 -4.95 -29.12
C PHE A 64 2.04 -4.04 -29.00
N ASP A 65 2.16 -2.73 -29.29
CA ASP A 65 1.10 -1.72 -29.11
C ASP A 65 0.51 -1.68 -27.69
N LYS A 66 1.26 -2.16 -26.69
CA LYS A 66 0.90 -2.16 -25.27
C LYS A 66 1.38 -0.92 -24.53
N PHE A 67 2.02 0.01 -25.24
CA PHE A 67 2.49 1.26 -24.69
C PHE A 67 1.29 2.17 -24.36
N GLY A 68 0.79 2.05 -23.13
CA GLY A 68 -0.27 2.90 -22.63
C GLY A 68 0.17 4.36 -22.51
N PRO A 69 -0.75 5.33 -22.60
CA PRO A 69 -0.45 6.76 -22.45
C PRO A 69 0.04 7.13 -21.04
N THR A 70 -0.05 6.22 -20.07
CA THR A 70 0.39 6.40 -18.69
C THR A 70 1.84 5.95 -18.52
N LEU A 71 2.79 6.90 -18.58
CA LEU A 71 4.23 6.71 -18.32
C LEU A 71 4.56 6.20 -16.88
N ALA A 72 3.54 5.92 -16.07
CA ALA A 72 3.65 5.47 -14.69
C ALA A 72 4.37 4.12 -14.56
N LYS A 73 4.24 3.22 -15.54
CA LYS A 73 4.85 1.87 -15.50
C LYS A 73 6.39 1.88 -15.59
N TYR A 74 6.99 2.88 -16.24
CA TYR A 74 8.41 2.86 -16.60
C TYR A 74 9.28 3.82 -15.79
N LYS A 75 8.67 4.85 -15.18
CA LYS A 75 9.37 5.69 -14.21
C LYS A 75 9.87 4.77 -13.09
N PRO A 76 11.17 4.75 -12.79
CA PRO A 76 11.59 4.19 -11.52
C PRO A 76 10.83 4.99 -10.49
N GLN A 77 10.19 4.24 -9.63
CA GLN A 77 9.54 4.73 -8.45
C GLN A 77 10.64 5.38 -7.61
N SER A 78 11.00 6.63 -7.94
CA SER A 78 11.51 7.60 -6.96
C SER A 78 10.57 7.39 -5.80
N ALA A 79 11.15 6.90 -4.69
CA ALA A 79 10.45 6.46 -3.49
C ALA A 79 9.11 7.17 -3.42
N PRO A 80 7.98 6.45 -3.45
CA PRO A 80 6.71 7.13 -3.47
C PRO A 80 6.74 8.09 -2.28
N THR A 81 6.74 9.39 -2.58
CA THR A 81 6.15 10.39 -1.70
C THR A 81 4.63 10.32 -1.91
N ALA A 82 4.08 9.12 -2.12
CA ALA A 82 2.99 8.73 -1.26
C ALA A 82 3.67 8.53 0.10
N VAL A 83 3.53 9.44 1.04
CA VAL A 83 2.48 9.25 2.04
C VAL A 83 1.43 8.21 1.60
N THR A 84 1.86 6.96 1.41
CA THR A 84 1.13 5.86 1.99
C THR A 84 1.00 6.29 3.44
N PRO A 85 -0.20 6.58 3.98
CA PRO A 85 -0.40 6.05 5.31
C PRO A 85 0.06 4.61 5.16
N ILE A 86 1.12 4.24 5.87
CA ILE A 86 1.29 2.89 6.39
C ILE A 86 -0.13 2.34 6.54
N THR A 87 -0.61 1.58 5.57
CA THR A 87 -1.59 0.57 5.85
C THR A 87 -0.71 -0.41 6.59
N PRO A 88 -0.73 -0.42 7.93
CA PRO A 88 -0.21 -1.59 8.59
C PRO A 88 -0.90 -2.75 7.89
N ILE A 89 -0.13 -3.76 7.51
CA ILE A 89 -0.60 -5.13 7.46
C ILE A 89 -1.05 -5.52 8.88
N THR A 90 -1.98 -4.77 9.48
CA THR A 90 -2.84 -5.30 10.50
C THR A 90 -3.63 -6.32 9.70
N PRO A 91 -3.44 -7.64 9.92
CA PRO A 91 -4.51 -8.54 9.52
C PRO A 91 -5.74 -7.91 10.14
N LYS A 92 -6.68 -7.44 9.31
CA LYS A 92 -7.91 -6.82 9.77
C LYS A 92 -8.78 -7.95 10.31
N ILE A 93 -8.25 -8.61 11.33
CA ILE A 93 -8.92 -9.58 12.17
C ILE A 93 -10.12 -8.78 12.64
N PRO A 94 -11.33 -9.12 12.18
CA PRO A 94 -12.52 -8.45 12.62
C PRO A 94 -12.48 -8.48 14.15
N PHE A 95 -12.82 -7.36 14.76
CA PHE A 95 -12.77 -7.17 16.20
C PHE A 95 -13.43 -8.31 17.01
N ILE A 96 -14.40 -8.99 16.40
CA ILE A 96 -15.03 -10.23 16.86
C ILE A 96 -14.05 -11.40 16.97
N GLU A 97 -13.21 -11.66 15.96
CA GLU A 97 -12.25 -12.77 15.99
C GLU A 97 -11.16 -12.55 17.04
N LEU A 98 -10.76 -11.29 17.27
CA LEU A 98 -9.80 -10.95 18.32
C LEU A 98 -10.40 -11.19 19.70
N TRP A 99 -11.67 -10.83 19.89
CA TRP A 99 -12.43 -11.15 21.10
C TRP A 99 -12.57 -12.66 21.32
N GLU A 100 -12.87 -13.43 20.27
CA GLU A 100 -13.00 -14.89 20.37
C GLU A 100 -11.67 -15.55 20.82
N LYS A 101 -10.54 -15.14 20.24
CA LYS A 101 -9.21 -15.60 20.69
C LYS A 101 -8.93 -15.27 22.15
N TYR A 102 -9.29 -14.07 22.60
CA TYR A 102 -9.16 -13.68 24.00
C TYR A 102 -10.06 -14.51 24.93
N THR A 103 -11.31 -14.78 24.53
CA THR A 103 -12.21 -15.63 25.31
C THR A 103 -11.70 -17.07 25.43
N LEU A 104 -11.08 -17.60 24.38
CA LEU A 104 -10.44 -18.93 24.43
C LEU A 104 -9.28 -18.94 25.42
N TYR A 105 -8.40 -17.93 25.40
CA TYR A 105 -7.31 -17.80 26.37
C TYR A 105 -7.81 -17.65 27.81
N LYS A 106 -8.88 -16.86 28.03
CA LYS A 106 -9.47 -16.68 29.36
C LYS A 106 -10.31 -17.86 29.84
N SER A 107 -10.76 -18.74 28.95
CA SER A 107 -11.56 -19.92 29.31
C SER A 107 -10.82 -20.87 30.26
N SER A 108 -9.49 -20.95 30.17
CA SER A 108 -8.67 -21.74 31.08
C SER A 108 -8.43 -21.06 32.44
N GLN A 109 -8.68 -19.75 32.56
CA GLN A 109 -8.42 -18.96 33.77
C GLN A 109 -9.70 -18.60 34.55
N VAL A 110 -10.86 -18.73 33.92
CA VAL A 110 -12.14 -18.22 34.44
C VAL A 110 -13.17 -19.35 34.45
N THR A 111 -14.00 -19.39 35.49
CA THR A 111 -15.09 -20.36 35.60
C THR A 111 -16.03 -20.29 34.39
N ALA A 112 -16.44 -21.45 33.88
CA ALA A 112 -17.30 -21.55 32.69
C ALA A 112 -18.59 -20.73 32.79
N SER A 113 -19.19 -20.64 33.98
CA SER A 113 -20.39 -19.84 34.24
C SER A 113 -20.16 -18.33 34.03
N THR A 114 -19.01 -17.82 34.46
CA THR A 114 -18.60 -16.42 34.30
C THR A 114 -18.22 -16.11 32.85
N LEU A 115 -17.57 -17.06 32.15
CA LEU A 115 -17.28 -16.94 30.72
C LEU A 115 -18.59 -16.76 29.92
N VAL A 116 -19.56 -17.66 30.10
CA VAL A 116 -20.80 -17.63 29.34
C VAL A 116 -21.65 -16.40 29.68
N ARG A 117 -21.78 -16.04 30.97
CA ARG A 117 -22.63 -14.91 31.38
C ARG A 117 -22.01 -13.55 31.08
N ASP A 118 -20.78 -13.28 31.50
CA ASP A 118 -20.20 -11.94 31.41
C ASP A 118 -19.52 -11.69 30.06
N TYR A 119 -18.70 -12.64 29.58
CA TYR A 119 -18.05 -12.49 28.28
C TYR A 119 -19.03 -12.65 27.12
N GLY A 120 -20.06 -13.51 27.27
CA GLY A 120 -21.15 -13.63 26.29
C GLY A 120 -21.96 -12.34 26.13
N LYS A 121 -22.25 -11.64 27.24
CA LYS A 121 -22.92 -10.33 27.19
C LYS A 121 -22.08 -9.30 26.45
N ILE A 122 -20.76 -9.29 26.69
CA ILE A 122 -19.84 -8.38 26.00
C ILE A 122 -19.81 -8.72 24.51
N ALA A 123 -19.61 -9.98 24.13
CA ALA A 123 -19.61 -10.43 22.74
C ALA A 123 -20.87 -9.99 21.98
N LYS A 124 -22.05 -10.09 22.60
CA LYS A 124 -23.31 -9.63 22.00
C LYS A 124 -23.30 -8.11 21.73
N ARG A 125 -22.73 -7.31 22.63
CA ARG A 125 -22.59 -5.86 22.43
C ARG A 125 -21.61 -5.52 21.32
N LEU A 126 -20.49 -6.26 21.24
CA LEU A 126 -19.49 -6.05 20.17
C LEU A 126 -20.07 -6.36 18.79
N ARG A 127 -21.00 -7.31 18.67
CA ARG A 127 -21.71 -7.61 17.41
C ARG A 127 -22.68 -6.52 16.96
N VAL A 128 -23.30 -5.80 17.91
CA VAL A 128 -24.26 -4.72 17.62
C VAL A 128 -23.55 -3.38 17.39
N MET A 129 -22.28 -3.28 17.80
CA MET A 129 -21.49 -2.08 17.64
C MET A 129 -21.17 -1.80 16.17
N PRO A 130 -21.42 -0.58 15.66
CA PRO A 130 -21.14 -0.25 14.27
C PRO A 130 -19.62 -0.15 14.03
N ALA A 131 -19.13 -0.87 13.01
CA ALA A 131 -17.71 -0.88 12.59
C ALA A 131 -17.22 0.43 11.95
N THR A 132 -18.09 1.45 11.86
CA THR A 132 -17.76 2.80 11.40
C THR A 132 -17.06 3.63 12.46
N LEU A 133 -17.14 3.23 13.74
CA LEU A 133 -16.47 3.90 14.85
C LEU A 133 -14.98 3.51 14.87
N LYS A 134 -14.15 4.35 14.25
CA LYS A 134 -12.68 4.20 14.27
C LYS A 134 -12.06 4.82 15.52
N ASP A 135 -12.79 5.72 16.19
CA ASP A 135 -12.31 6.50 17.32
C ASP A 135 -12.73 5.90 18.67
N ALA A 136 -11.78 5.79 19.61
CA ALA A 136 -12.03 5.29 20.96
C ALA A 136 -13.08 6.13 21.73
N VAL A 137 -13.13 7.43 21.46
CA VAL A 137 -14.11 8.34 22.04
C VAL A 137 -15.52 8.02 21.51
N GLY A 138 -15.65 7.75 20.21
CA GLY A 138 -16.92 7.37 19.59
C GLY A 138 -17.46 6.03 20.12
N VAL A 139 -16.57 5.07 20.38
CA VAL A 139 -16.93 3.79 21.01
C VAL A 139 -17.50 3.99 22.42
N ARG A 140 -16.86 4.85 23.22
CA ARG A 140 -17.33 5.18 24.58
C ARG A 140 -18.69 5.88 24.54
N ASP A 141 -18.84 6.88 23.67
CA ASP A 141 -20.06 7.67 23.56
C ASP A 141 -21.26 6.81 23.14
N TRP A 142 -21.06 5.95 22.14
CA TRP A 142 -22.07 4.97 21.70
C TRP A 142 -22.47 4.01 22.82
N LEU A 143 -21.51 3.51 23.61
CA LEU A 143 -21.78 2.64 24.75
C LEU A 143 -22.61 3.35 25.83
N LEU A 144 -22.33 4.62 26.11
CA LEU A 144 -23.07 5.41 27.10
C LEU A 144 -24.46 5.83 26.62
N SER A 145 -24.65 6.01 25.31
CA SER A 145 -25.96 6.27 24.71
C SER A 145 -26.90 5.06 24.79
N LYS A 146 -26.36 3.83 24.72
CA LYS A 146 -27.16 2.59 24.70
C LYS A 146 -27.23 1.84 26.03
N TYR A 147 -26.25 1.99 26.91
CA TYR A 147 -26.14 1.23 28.15
C TYR A 147 -25.80 2.15 29.34
N SER A 148 -26.07 1.67 30.55
CA SER A 148 -25.71 2.41 31.78
C SER A 148 -24.20 2.58 31.91
N CYS A 149 -23.79 3.63 32.63
CA CYS A 149 -22.37 3.98 32.86
C CYS A 149 -21.55 2.78 33.38
N GLU A 150 -22.07 2.03 34.35
CA GLU A 150 -21.40 0.84 34.90
C GLU A 150 -21.20 -0.27 33.85
N VAL A 151 -22.17 -0.45 32.96
CA VAL A 151 -22.10 -1.45 31.89
C VAL A 151 -21.11 -1.04 30.81
N ALA A 152 -21.10 0.24 30.43
CA ALA A 152 -20.12 0.82 29.52
C ALA A 152 -18.70 0.66 30.09
N ARG A 153 -18.50 1.00 31.37
CA ARG A 153 -17.22 0.87 32.07
C ARG A 153 -16.71 -0.57 32.07
N ARG A 154 -17.54 -1.54 32.47
CA ARG A 154 -17.16 -2.98 32.47
C ARG A 154 -16.78 -3.47 31.07
N THR A 155 -17.53 -3.04 30.05
CA THR A 155 -17.25 -3.42 28.65
C THR A 155 -15.90 -2.86 28.20
N LEU A 156 -15.62 -1.58 28.47
CA LEU A 156 -14.36 -0.94 28.11
C LEU A 156 -13.14 -1.54 28.83
N VAL A 157 -13.28 -1.91 30.11
CA VAL A 157 -12.19 -2.57 30.87
C VAL A 157 -11.81 -3.90 30.22
N GLN A 158 -12.80 -4.70 29.82
CA GLN A 158 -12.56 -5.99 29.18
C GLN A 158 -12.01 -5.83 27.76
N LEU A 159 -12.47 -4.82 27.02
CA LEU A 159 -11.89 -4.48 25.72
C LEU A 159 -10.43 -4.05 25.85
N ASN A 160 -10.10 -3.20 26.81
CA ASN A 160 -8.72 -2.81 27.07
C ASN A 160 -7.85 -4.02 27.46
N ALA A 161 -8.38 -4.94 28.27
CA ALA A 161 -7.68 -6.18 28.61
C ALA A 161 -7.46 -7.10 27.39
N CYS A 162 -8.31 -7.02 26.38
CA CYS A 162 -8.22 -7.79 25.14
C CYS A 162 -7.13 -7.28 24.18
N PHE A 163 -6.74 -6.01 24.30
CA PHE A 163 -5.71 -5.36 23.47
C PHE A 163 -4.36 -5.17 24.19
N LYS A 164 -4.23 -5.65 25.42
CA LYS A 164 -2.97 -5.73 26.16
C LYS A 164 -2.21 -7.01 25.80
#